data_AF-A0ABC8TN45-F1
#
_entry.id   AF-A0ABC8TN45-F1
#
_cell.length_a   1.000
_cell.length_b   1.000
_cell.length_c   1.000
_cell.angle_alpha   90.00
_cell.angle_beta   90.00
_cell.angle_gamma   90.00
#
_symmetry.space_group_name_H-M   'P 1'
#
loop_
_entity.id
_entity.type
_entity.pdbx_description
1 polymer ?
#
loop_
_entity_poly.entity_id
_entity_poly.type
_entity_poly.pdbx_seq_one_letter_code
_entity_poly.pdbx_strand_id
1 'polypeptide(L)'
;MDLHWYLRTLEEVVIRVHSSTFSFKASRLEGLTGVWVGDEKLAAVGIRVSQWIAYHSLALNVTTDLTPFQWIVPCGIQDRRVGSIKGLLG
;
A
#
# COMPACT_ATOMS: atom_id res chain seq x y z
N MET A 1 -12.74 -16.61 -10.17
CA MET A 1 -11.62 -15.87 -9.58
C MET A 1 -12.19 -14.94 -8.52
N ASP A 2 -11.72 -15.04 -7.29
CA ASP A 2 -12.12 -14.12 -6.22
C ASP A 2 -11.22 -12.87 -6.29
N LEU A 3 -11.82 -11.72 -6.60
CA LEU A 3 -11.12 -10.44 -6.73
C LEU A 3 -10.64 -9.90 -5.38
N HIS A 4 -11.40 -10.16 -4.32
CA HIS A 4 -10.99 -9.79 -2.96
C HIS A 4 -9.77 -10.61 -2.57
N TRP A 5 -9.79 -11.92 -2.80
CA TRP A 5 -8.62 -12.77 -2.57
C TRP A 5 -7.39 -12.25 -3.32
N TYR A 6 -7.50 -11.97 -4.63
CA TYR A 6 -6.37 -11.48 -5.43
C TYR A 6 -5.81 -10.15 -4.88
N LEU A 7 -6.68 -9.20 -4.55
CA LEU A 7 -6.29 -7.94 -3.93
C LEU A 7 -5.57 -8.17 -2.58
N ARG A 8 -6.12 -9.03 -1.71
CA ARG A 8 -5.51 -9.35 -0.42
C ARG A 8 -4.17 -10.07 -0.57
N THR A 9 -3.99 -10.86 -1.63
CA THR A 9 -2.70 -11.47 -1.97
C THR A 9 -1.66 -10.43 -2.37
N LEU A 10 -2.04 -9.37 -3.11
CA LEU A 10 -1.12 -8.28 -3.43
C LEU A 10 -0.65 -7.54 -2.16
N GLU A 11 -1.56 -7.25 -1.23
CA GLU A 11 -1.20 -6.71 0.08
C GLU A 11 -0.27 -7.65 0.86
N GLU A 12 -0.51 -8.97 0.78
CA GLU A 12 0.31 -9.98 1.47
C GLU A 12 1.75 -9.97 0.98
N VAL A 13 1.96 -9.87 -0.34
CA VAL A 13 3.31 -9.79 -0.94
C VAL A 13 4.06 -8.59 -0.37
N VAL A 14 3.42 -7.43 -0.30
CA VAL A 14 4.04 -6.22 0.24
C VAL A 14 4.35 -6.38 1.73
N ILE A 15 3.41 -6.91 2.53
CA ILE A 15 3.64 -7.17 3.97
C ILE A 15 4.85 -8.09 4.17
N ARG A 16 4.94 -9.17 3.38
CA ARG A 16 6.07 -10.12 3.46
C ARG A 16 7.39 -9.48 3.10
N VAL A 17 7.44 -8.65 2.05
CA VAL A 17 8.66 -7.89 1.68
C VAL A 17 9.11 -6.99 2.83
N HIS A 18 8.18 -6.29 3.47
CA HIS A 18 8.49 -5.42 4.61
C HIS A 18 9.04 -6.22 5.80
N SER A 19 8.38 -7.32 6.15
CA SER A 19 8.81 -8.17 7.25
C SER A 19 10.14 -8.86 6.99
N SER A 20 10.39 -9.36 5.77
CA SER A 20 11.58 -10.15 5.45
C SER A 20 12.82 -9.31 5.20
N THR A 21 12.65 -8.09 4.68
CA THR A 21 13.77 -7.27 4.22
C THR A 21 14.12 -6.16 5.21
N PHE A 22 13.11 -5.57 5.85
CA PHE A 22 13.28 -4.37 6.68
C PHE A 22 12.86 -4.58 8.14
N SER A 23 12.33 -5.76 8.50
CA SER A 23 11.77 -6.05 9.83
C SER A 23 10.67 -5.08 10.27
N PHE A 24 10.01 -4.42 9.32
CA PHE A 24 8.89 -3.54 9.61
C PHE A 24 7.61 -4.34 9.88
N LYS A 25 6.87 -3.95 10.93
CA LYS A 25 5.56 -4.53 11.23
C LYS A 25 4.49 -3.94 10.32
N ALA A 26 4.52 -4.36 9.06
CA ALA A 26 3.52 -3.98 8.08
C ALA A 26 2.22 -4.77 8.28
N SER A 27 1.07 -4.12 8.03
CA SER A 27 -0.24 -4.74 8.22
C SER A 27 -1.30 -4.14 7.30
N ARG A 28 -2.48 -4.77 7.30
CA ARG A 28 -3.71 -4.24 6.71
C ARG A 28 -4.48 -3.49 7.79
N LEU A 29 -5.14 -2.41 7.42
CA LEU A 29 -6.10 -1.73 8.28
C LEU A 29 -7.52 -1.99 7.74
N GLU A 30 -8.43 -2.37 8.62
CA GLU A 30 -9.82 -2.64 8.25
C GLU A 30 -10.46 -1.39 7.62
N GLY A 31 -11.18 -1.59 6.51
CA GLY A 31 -11.77 -0.49 5.73
C GLY A 31 -10.78 0.33 4.89
N LEU A 32 -9.47 0.16 5.04
CA LEU A 32 -8.45 1.00 4.41
C LEU A 32 -7.48 0.18 3.56
N THR A 33 -7.90 -0.12 2.33
CA THR A 33 -7.11 -0.90 1.35
C THR A 33 -5.71 -0.34 1.17
N GLY A 34 -4.71 -1.23 1.20
CA GLY A 34 -3.29 -0.90 1.14
C GLY A 34 -2.51 -1.54 2.28
N VAL A 35 -1.20 -1.26 2.31
CA VAL A 35 -0.30 -1.75 3.36
C VAL A 35 0.28 -0.59 4.16
N TRP A 36 0.28 -0.79 5.48
CA TRP A 36 0.50 0.25 6.48
C TRP A 36 1.58 -0.18 7.47
N VAL A 37 2.38 0.78 7.94
CA VAL A 37 3.28 0.62 9.10
C VAL A 37 2.93 1.72 10.09
N GLY A 38 2.40 1.35 11.26
CA GLY A 38 1.75 2.33 12.14
C GLY A 38 0.60 3.04 11.43
N ASP A 39 0.62 4.38 11.44
CA ASP A 39 -0.36 5.24 10.76
C ASP A 39 0.07 5.70 9.35
N GLU A 40 1.17 5.14 8.83
CA GLU A 40 1.71 5.51 7.52
C GLU A 40 1.39 4.48 6.45
N LYS A 41 0.71 4.93 5.38
CA LYS A 41 0.44 4.11 4.19
C LYS A 41 1.70 4.00 3.34
N LEU A 42 2.26 2.80 3.24
CA LEU A 42 3.45 2.54 2.41
C LEU A 42 3.11 2.03 1.03
N ALA A 43 2.00 1.31 0.87
CA ALA A 43 1.53 0.88 -0.43
C ALA A 43 0.05 1.15 -0.65
N ALA A 44 -0.26 1.78 -1.79
CA ALA A 44 -1.61 1.83 -2.32
C ALA A 44 -1.86 0.59 -3.18
N VAL A 45 -3.03 -0.03 -3.06
CA VAL A 45 -3.45 -1.19 -3.86
C VAL A 45 -4.77 -0.86 -4.53
N GLY A 46 -4.82 -1.07 -5.84
CA GLY A 46 -5.99 -0.80 -6.67
C GLY A 46 -5.91 -1.65 -7.94
N ILE A 47 -6.91 -2.51 -8.12
CA ILE A 47 -6.98 -3.42 -9.26
C ILE A 47 -8.21 -3.10 -10.10
N ARG A 48 -8.09 -3.39 -11.40
CA ARG A 48 -9.23 -3.50 -12.30
C ARG A 48 -9.13 -4.84 -13.00
N VAL A 49 -10.25 -5.55 -13.15
CA VAL A 49 -10.30 -6.78 -13.94
C VAL A 49 -11.29 -6.61 -15.07
N SER A 50 -10.87 -6.94 -16.28
CA SER A 50 -11.72 -6.91 -17.48
C SER A 50 -11.37 -8.11 -18.34
N GLN A 51 -12.38 -8.84 -18.83
CA GLN A 51 -12.20 -10.07 -19.61
C GLN A 51 -11.24 -11.07 -18.94
N TRP A 52 -11.32 -11.20 -17.61
CA TRP A 52 -10.44 -12.06 -16.80
C TRP A 52 -8.95 -11.69 -16.80
N ILE A 53 -8.60 -10.50 -17.29
CA ILE A 53 -7.25 -9.93 -17.27
C ILE A 53 -7.21 -8.83 -16.22
N ALA A 54 -6.20 -8.88 -15.33
CA ALA A 54 -5.98 -7.87 -14.31
C ALA A 54 -5.11 -6.72 -14.82
N TYR A 55 -5.46 -5.49 -14.42
CA TYR A 55 -4.78 -4.24 -14.75
C TYR A 55 -4.49 -3.45 -13.46
N HIS A 56 -3.62 -2.44 -13.57
CA HIS A 56 -3.04 -1.71 -12.43
C HIS A 56 -2.27 -2.67 -11.52
N SER A 57 -2.40 -2.57 -10.19
CA SER A 57 -1.88 -3.50 -9.16
C SER A 57 -1.70 -2.70 -7.86
N LEU A 58 -0.45 -2.44 -7.48
CA LEU A 58 -0.05 -1.73 -6.29
C LEU A 58 1.05 -0.73 -6.62
N ALA A 59 1.19 0.30 -5.78
CA ALA A 59 2.28 1.24 -5.79
C ALA A 59 2.91 1.26 -4.40
N LEU A 60 4.18 0.83 -4.31
CA LEU A 60 4.96 0.81 -3.07
C LEU A 60 5.90 2.02 -3.02
N ASN A 61 5.79 2.82 -1.97
CA ASN A 61 6.68 3.95 -1.73
C ASN A 61 8.02 3.48 -1.17
N VAL A 62 9.04 3.39 -2.02
CA VAL A 62 10.40 3.04 -1.59
C VAL A 62 11.19 4.29 -1.24
N THR A 63 11.55 5.10 -2.25
CA THR A 63 12.28 6.37 -2.13
C THR A 63 11.45 7.56 -2.61
N THR A 64 10.14 7.37 -2.78
CA THR A 64 9.19 8.32 -3.36
C THR A 64 9.25 9.68 -2.65
N ASP A 65 9.28 10.77 -3.42
CA ASP A 65 8.99 12.10 -2.89
C ASP A 65 7.51 12.15 -2.48
N LEU A 66 7.26 12.39 -1.19
CA LEU A 66 5.91 12.41 -0.63
C LEU A 66 5.26 13.79 -0.72
N THR A 67 5.98 14.83 -1.17
CA THR A 67 5.44 16.19 -1.30
C THR A 67 4.14 16.25 -2.13
N PRO A 68 4.02 15.56 -3.27
CA PRO A 68 2.78 15.60 -4.07
C PRO A 68 1.55 15.03 -3.34
N PHE A 69 1.72 14.15 -2.35
CA PHE A 69 0.60 13.64 -1.56
C PHE A 69 -0.06 14.72 -0.70
N GLN A 70 0.60 15.85 -0.45
CA GLN A 70 0.04 17.00 0.27
C GLN A 70 -0.97 17.79 -0.57
N TRP A 71 -1.00 17.57 -1.89
CA TRP A 71 -1.88 18.29 -2.82
C TRP A 71 -3.20 17.57 -3.08
N ILE A 72 -3.36 16.36 -2.54
CA ILE A 72 -4.53 15.50 -2.74
C ILE A 72 -5.02 14.94 -1.40
N VAL A 73 -6.23 14.37 -1.40
CA VAL A 73 -6.70 13.50 -0.31
C VAL A 73 -6.47 12.04 -0.74
N PRO A 74 -5.33 11.41 -0.38
CA PRO A 74 -4.96 10.11 -0.93
C PRO A 74 -5.93 9.01 -0.52
N CYS A 75 -6.47 8.31 -1.53
CA CYS A 75 -7.50 7.28 -1.34
C CYS A 75 -8.75 7.77 -0.57
N GLY A 76 -9.00 9.08 -0.49
CA GLY A 76 -10.09 9.66 0.31
C GLY A 76 -9.85 9.66 1.83
N ILE A 77 -8.64 9.34 2.29
CA ILE A 77 -8.29 9.23 3.71
C ILE A 77 -7.63 10.55 4.18
N GLN A 78 -8.19 11.18 5.21
CA GLN A 78 -7.72 12.48 5.72
C GLN A 78 -6.97 12.40 7.05
N ASP A 79 -7.23 11.36 7.84
CA ASP A 79 -6.75 11.20 9.22
C ASP A 79 -5.47 10.37 9.34
N ARG A 80 -4.83 10.02 8.21
CA ARG A 80 -3.62 9.19 8.17
C ARG A 80 -2.61 9.71 7.16
N ARG A 81 -1.35 9.32 7.37
CA ARG A 81 -0.23 9.80 6.56
C ARG A 81 0.13 8.80 5.47
N VAL A 82 0.79 9.29 4.44
CA VAL A 82 1.50 8.46 3.47
C VAL A 82 2.96 8.44 3.89
N GLY A 83 3.59 7.27 3.84
CA GLY A 83 4.99 7.08 4.18
C GLY A 83 5.80 6.48 3.03
N SER A 84 7.09 6.27 3.27
CA SER A 84 7.98 5.53 2.38
C SER A 84 8.98 4.69 3.17
N ILE A 85 9.52 3.63 2.56
CA ILE A 85 10.57 2.81 3.18
C ILE A 85 11.78 3.66 3.56
N LYS A 86 12.22 4.57 2.68
CA LYS A 86 13.29 5.52 2.97
C LYS A 86 12.96 6.35 4.22
N GLY A 87 11.74 6.87 4.33
CA GLY A 87 11.32 7.64 5.51
C GLY A 87 11.40 6.85 6.82
N LEU A 88 11.13 5.54 6.78
CA LEU A 88 11.18 4.67 7.96
C LEU A 88 12.60 4.19 8.33
N LEU A 89 13.53 4.16 7.39
CA LEU A 89 14.92 3.74 7.65
C LEU A 89 15.83 4.86 8.18
N GLY A 90 15.44 6.12 7.96
CA GLY A 90 16.31 7.29 8.14
C GLY A 90 17.20 7.56 6.93
#